data_AF-A0A3D1VQF0-F1
#
_entry.id   AF-A0A3D1VQF0-F1
#
_cell.length_a   1.000
_cell.length_b   1.000
_cell.length_c   1.000
_cell.angle_alpha   90.00
_cell.angle_beta   90.00
_cell.angle_gamma   90.00
#
_symmetry.space_group_name_H-M   'P 1'
#
loop_
_entity.id
_entity.type
_entity.pdbx_description
1 polymer ?
#
loop_
_entity_poly.entity_id
_entity_poly.type
_entity_poly.pdbx_seq_one_letter_code
_entity_poly.pdbx_strand_id
1 'polypeptide(L)'
;VALLAAFWREGNLRNAFKTYLATFGAFAGILVMFNPDSCFVEEIGINLQTMIHHTGQIILGLYLLITHKTKGVYRSILGAMGVFLACVAIAEVMNVLFPLSGIDQTFNMFFISPYFQSPLPVYSSLYPGIPFALYLFLYILPFCAAAWMLYVLRYPHLLSCKRTIIQKNNDIV
;
A
#
# COMPACT_ATOMS: atom_id res chain seq x y z
N VAL A 1 8.14 -6.77 -2.05
CA VAL A 1 7.26 -7.47 -1.06
C VAL A 1 6.87 -8.90 -1.49
N ALA A 2 6.44 -9.15 -2.73
CA ALA A 2 6.04 -10.51 -3.17
C ALA A 2 7.11 -11.58 -2.94
N LEU A 3 8.37 -11.30 -3.27
CA LEU A 3 9.49 -12.20 -2.99
C LEU A 3 9.64 -12.47 -1.49
N LEU A 4 9.59 -11.44 -0.64
CA LEU A 4 9.61 -11.61 0.81
C LEU A 4 8.46 -12.51 1.28
N ALA A 5 7.24 -12.32 0.75
CA ALA A 5 6.10 -13.19 1.07
C ALA A 5 6.28 -14.64 0.62
N ALA A 6 7.06 -14.90 -0.45
CA ALA A 6 7.32 -16.23 -0.97
C ALA A 6 8.34 -16.99 -0.11
N PHE A 7 9.42 -16.32 0.32
CA PHE A 7 10.51 -16.94 1.09
C PHE A 7 10.29 -16.96 2.60
N TRP A 8 9.38 -16.12 3.13
CA TRP A 8 9.13 -16.11 4.56
C TRP A 8 8.33 -17.33 5.02
N ARG A 9 8.57 -17.79 6.25
CA ARG A 9 7.81 -18.89 6.87
C ARG A 9 6.37 -18.45 7.15
N GLU A 10 5.42 -19.41 7.13
CA GLU A 10 4.04 -19.12 7.52
C GLU A 10 3.99 -18.53 8.94
N GLY A 11 3.17 -17.50 9.14
CA GLY A 11 3.14 -16.74 10.37
C GLY A 11 2.55 -15.35 10.17
N ASN A 12 2.61 -14.52 11.21
CA ASN A 12 2.01 -13.18 11.19
C ASN A 12 2.71 -12.25 10.20
N LEU A 13 4.04 -12.33 10.08
CA LEU A 13 4.81 -11.47 9.17
C LEU A 13 4.55 -11.82 7.69
N ARG A 14 4.57 -13.11 7.34
CA ARG A 14 4.20 -13.54 5.98
C ARG A 14 2.76 -13.16 5.64
N ASN A 15 1.85 -13.29 6.60
CA ASN A 15 0.47 -12.83 6.43
C ASN A 15 0.40 -11.31 6.24
N ALA A 16 1.20 -10.51 6.95
CA ALA A 16 1.28 -9.07 6.72
C ALA A 16 1.74 -8.74 5.29
N PHE A 17 2.76 -9.45 4.76
CA PHE A 17 3.17 -9.30 3.36
C PHE A 17 2.07 -9.69 2.38
N LYS A 18 1.38 -10.82 2.60
CA LYS A 18 0.26 -11.26 1.76
C LYS A 18 -0.89 -10.24 1.81
N THR A 19 -1.26 -9.75 2.99
CA THR A 19 -2.31 -8.73 3.16
C THR A 19 -1.92 -7.41 2.54
N TYR A 20 -0.65 -6.99 2.61
CA TYR A 20 -0.14 -5.81 1.90
C TYR A 20 -0.32 -5.95 0.39
N LEU A 21 0.12 -7.08 -0.20
CA LEU A 21 -0.03 -7.33 -1.63
C LEU A 21 -1.51 -7.36 -2.05
N ALA A 22 -2.34 -7.98 -1.23
CA ALA A 22 -3.79 -8.11 -1.44
C ALA A 22 -4.55 -6.78 -1.39
N THR A 23 -4.03 -5.77 -0.70
CA THR A 23 -4.72 -4.49 -0.45
C THR A 23 -3.97 -3.32 -1.08
N PHE A 24 -2.91 -2.84 -0.42
CA PHE A 24 -2.05 -1.75 -0.89
C PHE A 24 -1.46 -2.03 -2.27
N GLY A 25 -0.93 -3.23 -2.49
CA GLY A 25 -0.34 -3.61 -3.78
C GLY A 25 -1.37 -3.58 -4.92
N ALA A 26 -2.52 -4.23 -4.71
CA ALA A 26 -3.61 -4.23 -5.69
C ALA A 26 -4.10 -2.81 -6.00
N PHE A 27 -4.35 -2.00 -4.97
CA PHE A 27 -4.84 -0.64 -5.13
C PHE A 27 -3.83 0.26 -5.85
N ALA A 28 -2.55 0.23 -5.44
CA ALA A 28 -1.49 0.99 -6.10
C ALA A 28 -1.33 0.59 -7.57
N GLY A 29 -1.37 -0.71 -7.87
CA GLY A 29 -1.34 -1.20 -9.25
C GLY A 29 -2.50 -0.65 -10.08
N ILE A 30 -3.72 -0.65 -9.54
CA ILE A 30 -4.91 -0.06 -10.19
C ILE A 30 -4.70 1.43 -10.47
N LEU A 31 -4.19 2.20 -9.50
CA LEU A 31 -3.94 3.63 -9.68
C LEU A 31 -2.97 3.92 -10.82
N VAL A 32 -1.91 3.10 -10.97
CA VAL A 32 -0.97 3.26 -12.08
C VAL A 32 -1.62 2.93 -13.42
N MET A 33 -2.51 1.95 -13.49
CA MET A 33 -3.25 1.67 -14.73
C MET A 33 -4.20 2.79 -15.13
N PHE A 34 -4.72 3.58 -14.16
CA PHE A 34 -5.56 4.75 -14.43
C PHE A 34 -4.76 6.00 -14.85
N ASN A 35 -3.50 6.12 -14.44
CA ASN A 35 -2.64 7.25 -14.78
C ASN A 35 -1.23 6.79 -15.17
N PRO A 36 -1.08 6.01 -16.26
CA PRO A 36 0.18 5.36 -16.62
C PRO A 36 1.26 6.36 -17.05
N ASP A 37 0.86 7.52 -17.58
CA ASP A 37 1.75 8.59 -18.02
C ASP A 37 2.64 9.10 -16.89
N SER A 38 2.19 9.01 -15.64
CA SER A 38 3.00 9.38 -14.46
C SER A 38 4.21 8.47 -14.21
N CYS A 39 4.26 7.31 -14.86
CA CYS A 39 5.26 6.26 -14.65
C CYS A 39 6.04 5.90 -15.93
N PHE A 40 5.65 6.44 -17.09
CA PHE A 40 6.37 6.20 -18.34
C PHE A 40 7.57 7.13 -18.48
N VAL A 41 8.67 6.54 -18.97
CA VAL A 41 9.94 7.20 -19.29
C VAL A 41 10.33 6.92 -20.74
N GLU A 42 11.49 7.39 -21.19
CA GLU A 42 11.94 7.19 -22.57
C GLU A 42 12.30 5.71 -22.84
N GLU A 43 12.76 5.00 -21.83
CA GLU A 43 13.24 3.62 -21.95
C GLU A 43 12.10 2.60 -21.96
N ILE A 44 11.87 2.00 -23.14
CA ILE A 44 10.86 0.96 -23.36
C ILE A 44 10.98 -0.20 -22.35
N GLY A 45 12.21 -0.61 -22.01
CA GLY A 45 12.44 -1.70 -21.05
C GLY A 45 11.92 -1.39 -19.65
N ILE A 46 12.10 -0.15 -19.18
CA ILE A 46 11.57 0.31 -17.89
C ILE A 46 10.05 0.37 -17.96
N ASN A 47 9.50 0.91 -19.05
CA ASN A 47 8.05 0.99 -19.24
C ASN A 47 7.37 -0.39 -19.21
N LEU A 48 7.93 -1.37 -19.92
CA LEU A 48 7.44 -2.75 -19.91
C LEU A 48 7.52 -3.35 -18.51
N GLN A 49 8.65 -3.20 -17.82
CA GLN A 49 8.83 -3.69 -16.46
C GLN A 49 7.82 -3.07 -15.49
N THR A 50 7.62 -1.75 -15.56
CA THR A 50 6.67 -1.01 -14.72
C THR A 50 5.24 -1.50 -14.96
N MET A 51 4.81 -1.63 -16.22
CA MET A 51 3.45 -2.10 -16.53
C MET A 51 3.22 -3.55 -16.11
N ILE A 52 4.18 -4.45 -16.36
CA ILE A 52 4.11 -5.85 -15.91
C ILE A 52 4.10 -5.92 -14.38
N HIS A 53 4.91 -5.12 -13.70
CA HIS A 53 4.98 -5.06 -12.24
C HIS A 53 3.62 -4.68 -11.65
N HIS A 54 3.04 -3.57 -12.09
CA HIS A 54 1.77 -3.07 -11.56
C HIS A 54 0.59 -3.99 -11.93
N THR A 55 0.56 -4.52 -13.16
CA THR A 55 -0.43 -5.54 -13.56
C THR A 55 -0.31 -6.78 -12.68
N GLY A 56 0.91 -7.23 -12.41
CA GLY A 56 1.19 -8.35 -11.51
C GLY A 56 0.72 -8.09 -10.08
N GLN A 57 0.88 -6.86 -9.57
CA GLN A 57 0.36 -6.47 -8.25
C GLN A 57 -1.18 -6.59 -8.19
N ILE A 58 -1.88 -6.18 -9.24
CA ILE A 58 -3.34 -6.31 -9.33
C ILE A 58 -3.74 -7.78 -9.32
N ILE A 59 -3.21 -8.58 -10.25
CA ILE A 59 -3.57 -10.00 -10.42
C ILE A 59 -3.28 -10.78 -9.13
N LEU A 60 -2.06 -10.64 -8.59
CA LEU A 60 -1.66 -11.34 -7.37
C LEU A 60 -2.49 -10.88 -6.17
N GLY A 61 -2.74 -9.57 -6.06
CA GLY A 61 -3.50 -9.02 -4.94
C GLY A 61 -4.95 -9.53 -4.92
N LEU A 62 -5.63 -9.47 -6.06
CA LEU A 62 -6.99 -10.01 -6.22
C LEU A 62 -7.02 -11.52 -5.98
N TYR A 63 -6.04 -12.27 -6.51
CA TYR A 63 -5.91 -13.70 -6.25
C TYR A 63 -5.82 -14.01 -4.75
N LEU A 64 -4.98 -13.28 -4.00
CA LEU A 64 -4.82 -13.48 -2.56
C LEU A 64 -6.10 -13.17 -1.76
N LEU A 65 -6.88 -12.17 -2.18
CA LEU A 65 -8.19 -11.87 -1.59
C LEU A 65 -9.20 -13.00 -1.91
N ILE A 66 -9.37 -13.35 -3.18
CA ILE A 66 -10.39 -14.31 -3.65
C ILE A 66 -10.13 -15.71 -3.08
N THR A 67 -8.87 -16.15 -3.03
CA THR A 67 -8.51 -17.51 -2.57
C THR A 67 -8.33 -17.65 -1.05
N HIS A 68 -8.70 -16.64 -0.26
CA HIS A 68 -8.61 -16.64 1.21
C HIS A 68 -7.19 -16.89 1.74
N LYS A 69 -6.15 -16.46 1.01
CA LYS A 69 -4.76 -16.64 1.43
C LYS A 69 -4.28 -15.59 2.44
N THR A 70 -5.16 -14.65 2.81
CA THR A 70 -4.97 -13.72 3.92
C THR A 70 -5.88 -14.09 5.09
N LYS A 71 -5.45 -13.80 6.33
CA LYS A 71 -6.24 -14.09 7.53
C LYS A 71 -7.21 -12.94 7.82
N GLY A 72 -8.52 -13.19 7.93
CA GLY A 72 -9.55 -12.18 8.23
C GLY A 72 -9.60 -11.69 9.68
N VAL A 73 -8.49 -11.15 10.20
CA VAL A 73 -8.39 -10.56 11.55
C VAL A 73 -7.80 -9.15 11.47
N TYR A 74 -8.14 -8.25 12.40
CA TYR A 74 -7.63 -6.88 12.40
C TYR A 74 -6.11 -6.77 12.41
N ARG A 75 -5.43 -7.70 13.10
CA ARG A 75 -3.97 -7.73 13.15
C ARG A 75 -3.31 -7.89 11.77
N SER A 76 -3.98 -8.50 10.80
CA SER A 76 -3.44 -8.68 9.45
C SER A 76 -3.31 -7.35 8.72
N ILE A 77 -4.36 -6.52 8.76
CA ILE A 77 -4.38 -5.23 8.08
C ILE A 77 -3.50 -4.21 8.79
N LEU A 78 -3.42 -4.23 10.12
CA LEU A 78 -2.42 -3.45 10.86
C LEU A 78 -0.98 -3.86 10.49
N GLY A 79 -0.73 -5.16 10.34
CA GLY A 79 0.56 -5.65 9.85
C GLY A 79 0.87 -5.16 8.43
N ALA A 80 -0.11 -5.18 7.53
CA ALA A 80 0.03 -4.65 6.18
C ALA A 80 0.28 -3.13 6.14
N MET A 81 -0.38 -2.37 7.01
CA MET A 81 -0.10 -0.94 7.21
C MET A 81 1.36 -0.73 7.66
N GLY A 82 1.86 -1.56 8.57
CA GLY A 82 3.27 -1.54 8.96
C GLY A 82 4.23 -1.77 7.79
N VAL A 83 3.91 -2.72 6.90
CA VAL A 83 4.68 -2.96 5.67
C VAL A 83 4.63 -1.75 4.74
N PHE A 84 3.45 -1.14 4.55
CA PHE A 84 3.28 0.06 3.73
C PHE A 84 4.09 1.23 4.28
N LEU A 85 3.99 1.52 5.58
CA LEU A 85 4.74 2.59 6.23
C LEU A 85 6.25 2.35 6.15
N ALA A 86 6.72 1.11 6.24
CA ALA A 86 8.12 0.79 6.00
C ALA A 86 8.55 1.10 4.55
N CYS A 87 7.73 0.78 3.56
CA CYS A 87 8.00 1.15 2.17
C CYS A 87 8.00 2.67 1.95
N VAL A 88 7.04 3.39 2.53
CA VAL A 88 6.98 4.87 2.48
C VAL A 88 8.22 5.48 3.14
N ALA A 89 8.63 4.98 4.31
CA ALA A 89 9.83 5.47 5.00
C ALA A 89 11.10 5.24 4.18
N ILE A 90 11.24 4.07 3.54
CA ILE A 90 12.37 3.81 2.63
C ILE A 90 12.34 4.77 1.44
N ALA A 91 11.17 4.94 0.81
CA ALA A 91 11.01 5.86 -0.32
C ALA A 91 11.37 7.30 0.07
N GLU A 92 10.91 7.77 1.22
CA GLU A 92 11.21 9.10 1.75
C GLU A 92 12.71 9.30 1.99
N VAL A 93 13.36 8.34 2.65
CA VAL A 93 14.81 8.39 2.88
C VAL A 93 15.57 8.46 1.55
N MET A 94 15.17 7.67 0.55
CA MET A 94 15.79 7.73 -0.77
C MET A 94 15.53 9.05 -1.49
N ASN A 95 14.30 9.59 -1.41
CA ASN A 95 13.94 10.90 -1.99
C ASN A 95 14.73 12.05 -1.37
N VAL A 96 15.14 11.92 -0.10
CA VAL A 96 15.98 12.91 0.58
C VAL A 96 17.46 12.75 0.24
N LEU A 97 17.97 11.52 0.24
CA LEU A 97 19.39 11.26 0.04
C LEU A 97 19.84 11.38 -1.42
N PHE A 98 18.98 11.06 -2.39
CA PHE A 98 19.39 11.04 -3.79
C PHE A 98 19.77 12.42 -4.32
N PRO A 99 19.00 13.50 -4.09
CA PRO A 99 19.43 14.86 -4.47
C PRO A 99 20.73 15.30 -3.79
N LEU A 100 21.04 14.78 -2.61
CA LEU A 100 22.28 15.08 -1.87
C LEU A 100 23.51 14.32 -2.42
N SER A 101 23.31 13.34 -3.30
CA SER A 101 24.41 12.55 -3.87
C SER A 101 25.20 13.27 -4.97
N GLY A 102 24.68 14.38 -5.50
CA GLY A 102 25.28 15.11 -6.63
C GLY A 102 25.02 14.49 -8.02
N ILE A 103 24.17 13.46 -8.11
CA ILE A 103 23.71 12.90 -9.38
C ILE A 103 22.65 13.83 -9.98
N ASP A 104 22.89 14.32 -11.20
CA ASP A 104 21.98 15.22 -11.92
C ASP A 104 20.82 14.44 -12.60
N GLN A 105 20.01 13.78 -11.77
CA GLN A 105 18.80 13.08 -12.17
C GLN A 105 17.69 13.30 -11.14
N THR A 106 16.44 13.33 -11.62
CA THR A 106 15.28 13.41 -10.72
C THR A 106 15.00 12.04 -10.12
N PHE A 107 14.89 11.98 -8.80
CA PHE A 107 14.47 10.78 -8.07
C PHE A 107 13.28 11.12 -7.19
N ASN A 108 12.12 10.53 -7.51
CA ASN A 108 10.86 10.83 -6.84
C ASN A 108 10.04 9.54 -6.64
N MET A 109 10.55 8.65 -5.79
CA MET A 109 9.89 7.42 -5.44
C MET A 109 8.55 7.70 -4.76
N PHE A 110 7.49 7.00 -5.18
CA PHE A 110 6.12 7.17 -4.69
C PHE A 110 5.51 8.57 -4.88
N PHE A 111 6.20 9.48 -5.58
CA PHE A 111 5.78 10.87 -5.77
C PHE A 111 5.68 11.66 -4.45
N ILE A 112 6.55 11.34 -3.49
CA ILE A 112 6.59 11.94 -2.16
C ILE A 112 7.96 12.59 -1.87
N SER A 113 8.58 13.26 -2.84
CA SER A 113 9.81 14.01 -2.57
C SER A 113 9.52 15.41 -2.01
N PRO A 114 10.28 15.91 -1.02
CA PRO A 114 10.20 17.29 -0.56
C PRO A 114 10.89 18.29 -1.51
N TYR A 115 11.56 17.80 -2.56
CA TYR A 115 12.27 18.63 -3.54
C TYR A 115 11.51 18.77 -4.87
N PHE A 116 10.62 17.84 -5.18
CA PHE A 116 9.93 17.77 -6.46
C PHE A 116 8.42 17.69 -6.26
N GLN A 117 7.69 18.54 -6.98
CA GLN A 117 6.24 18.48 -7.00
C GLN A 117 5.75 17.13 -7.58
N SER A 118 4.72 16.57 -6.97
CA SER A 118 4.11 15.32 -7.46
C SER A 118 3.40 15.54 -8.80
N PRO A 119 3.58 14.63 -9.79
CA PRO A 119 2.84 14.69 -11.06
C PRO A 119 1.39 14.19 -10.93
N LEU A 120 1.01 13.62 -9.79
CA LEU A 120 -0.35 13.11 -9.58
C LEU A 120 -1.34 14.28 -9.42
N PRO A 121 -2.45 14.35 -10.18
CA PRO A 121 -3.31 15.54 -10.25
C PRO A 121 -3.81 16.10 -8.91
N VAL A 122 -4.19 15.21 -7.99
CA VAL A 122 -4.68 15.63 -6.65
C VAL A 122 -3.53 16.17 -5.80
N TYR A 123 -2.37 15.52 -5.85
CA TYR A 123 -1.23 15.86 -5.01
C TYR A 123 -0.44 17.06 -5.54
N SER A 124 -0.41 17.26 -6.86
CA SER A 124 0.22 18.42 -7.50
C SER A 124 -0.41 19.74 -7.04
N SER A 125 -1.73 19.74 -6.82
CA SER A 125 -2.49 20.92 -6.37
C SER A 125 -2.31 21.21 -4.87
N LEU A 126 -2.06 20.18 -4.05
CA LEU A 126 -1.87 20.32 -2.61
C LEU A 126 -0.46 20.80 -2.26
N TYR A 127 0.55 20.33 -2.99
CA TYR A 127 1.97 20.51 -2.68
C TYR A 127 2.41 21.97 -2.37
N PRO A 128 2.06 23.01 -3.16
CA PRO A 128 2.56 24.36 -2.91
C PRO A 128 1.92 25.07 -1.70
N GLY A 129 0.83 24.53 -1.14
CA GLY A 129 0.02 25.22 -0.14
C GLY A 129 0.19 24.72 1.31
N ILE A 130 0.96 23.66 1.52
CA ILE A 130 1.02 22.98 2.83
C ILE A 130 2.45 22.56 3.21
N PRO A 131 2.76 22.46 4.52
CA PRO A 131 4.01 21.86 4.97
C PRO A 131 4.14 20.41 4.49
N PHE A 132 5.35 20.02 4.11
CA PHE A 132 5.62 18.69 3.55
C PHE A 132 5.16 17.52 4.46
N ALA A 133 5.31 17.65 5.78
CA ALA A 133 4.82 16.65 6.72
C ALA A 133 3.29 16.44 6.63
N LEU A 134 2.53 17.51 6.41
CA LEU A 134 1.08 17.44 6.21
C LEU A 134 0.76 16.84 4.83
N TYR A 135 1.52 17.18 3.79
CA TYR A 135 1.41 16.56 2.47
C TYR A 135 1.61 15.03 2.56
N LEU A 136 2.65 14.57 3.24
CA LEU A 136 2.93 13.14 3.40
C LEU A 136 1.83 12.43 4.20
N PHE A 137 1.29 13.06 5.24
CA PHE A 137 0.15 12.53 5.98
C PHE A 137 -1.10 12.38 5.08
N LEU A 138 -1.41 13.41 4.29
CA LEU A 138 -2.52 13.40 3.34
C LEU A 138 -2.30 12.42 2.18
N TYR A 139 -1.05 12.07 1.86
CA TYR A 139 -0.72 11.00 0.93
C TYR A 139 -0.98 9.61 1.53
N ILE A 140 -0.55 9.37 2.77
CA ILE A 140 -0.67 8.06 3.44
C ILE A 140 -2.14 7.69 3.72
N LEU A 141 -2.96 8.68 4.09
CA LEU A 141 -4.32 8.45 4.58
C LEU A 141 -5.25 7.79 3.54
N PRO A 142 -5.35 8.26 2.27
CA PRO A 142 -6.15 7.61 1.24
C PRO A 142 -5.72 6.17 0.95
N PHE A 143 -4.41 5.88 0.93
CA PHE A 143 -3.92 4.51 0.74
C PHE A 143 -4.35 3.59 1.89
N CYS A 144 -4.22 4.05 3.13
CA CYS A 144 -4.70 3.30 4.30
C CYS A 144 -6.21 3.08 4.26
N ALA A 145 -6.98 4.10 3.89
CA ALA A 145 -8.44 4.01 3.77
C ALA A 145 -8.86 3.03 2.67
N ALA A 146 -8.26 3.11 1.48
CA ALA A 146 -8.54 2.21 0.37
C ALA A 146 -8.15 0.76 0.68
N ALA A 147 -6.99 0.55 1.31
CA ALA A 147 -6.56 -0.78 1.75
C ALA A 147 -7.52 -1.38 2.78
N TRP A 148 -7.96 -0.58 3.76
CA TRP A 148 -8.97 -0.99 4.75
C TRP A 148 -10.30 -1.33 4.09
N MET A 149 -10.76 -0.51 3.14
CA MET A 149 -11.98 -0.75 2.38
C MET A 149 -11.93 -2.09 1.64
N LEU A 150 -10.88 -2.34 0.85
CA LEU A 150 -10.70 -3.63 0.15
C LEU A 150 -10.68 -4.82 1.12
N TYR A 151 -10.03 -4.64 2.28
CA TYR A 151 -9.92 -5.68 3.29
C TYR A 151 -11.27 -5.98 3.96
N VAL A 152 -12.06 -4.97 4.27
CA VAL A 152 -13.40 -5.11 4.88
C VAL A 152 -14.43 -5.63 3.88
N LEU A 153 -14.38 -5.21 2.61
CA LEU A 153 -15.19 -5.81 1.55
C LEU A 153 -15.00 -7.33 1.51
N ARG A 154 -13.79 -7.79 1.79
CA ARG A 154 -13.48 -9.21 1.90
C ARG A 154 -13.91 -9.84 3.23
N TYR A 155 -13.71 -9.13 4.33
CA TYR A 155 -13.95 -9.62 5.69
C TYR A 155 -14.97 -8.73 6.42
N PRO A 156 -16.25 -8.72 5.99
CA PRO A 156 -17.25 -7.79 6.51
C PRO A 156 -17.58 -8.01 7.99
N HIS A 157 -17.30 -9.20 8.53
CA HIS A 157 -17.43 -9.49 9.95
C HIS A 157 -16.52 -8.61 10.83
N LEU A 158 -15.47 -8.00 10.25
CA LEU A 158 -14.62 -7.01 10.90
C LEU A 158 -15.30 -5.63 11.07
N LEU A 159 -16.51 -5.43 10.56
CA LEU A 159 -17.34 -4.27 10.96
C LEU A 159 -18.32 -4.64 12.07
N SER A 160 -18.61 -5.93 12.23
CA SER A 160 -19.54 -6.42 13.23
C SER A 160 -18.85 -6.46 14.59
N CYS A 161 -19.17 -5.48 15.44
CA CYS A 161 -18.84 -5.56 16.86
C CYS A 161 -19.75 -6.63 17.50
N LYS A 162 -19.39 -7.91 17.39
CA LYS A 162 -20.04 -8.93 18.20
C LYS A 162 -19.64 -8.69 19.65
N ARG A 163 -20.57 -8.11 20.40
CA ARG A 163 -20.56 -7.99 21.85
C ARG A 163 -20.66 -9.41 22.42
N THR A 164 -19.54 -10.12 22.49
CA THR A 164 -19.48 -11.43 23.16
C THR A 164 -19.46 -11.21 24.67
N ILE A 165 -20.58 -10.73 25.20
CA ILE A 165 -20.89 -10.66 26.63
C ILE A 165 -22.36 -11.06 26.70
N ILE A 166 -22.72 -11.99 27.58
CA ILE A 166 -24.08 -12.55 27.80
C ILE A 166 -24.44 -13.74 26.88
N GLN A 167 -23.68 -14.84 26.94
CA GLN A 167 -24.28 -16.17 26.70
C GLN A 167 -23.70 -17.26 27.60
N LYS A 168 -22.93 -16.90 28.63
CA LYS A 168 -22.31 -17.85 29.56
C LYS A 168 -23.06 -18.01 30.89
N ASN A 169 -24.22 -17.37 31.07
CA ASN A 169 -24.97 -17.36 32.34
C ASN A 169 -26.36 -18.03 32.29
N ASN A 170 -26.78 -18.62 31.17
CA ASN A 170 -28.09 -19.27 31.08
C ASN A 170 -28.04 -20.81 31.02
N ASP A 171 -26.86 -21.42 31.17
CA ASP A 171 -26.70 -22.88 31.23
C ASP A 171 -26.56 -23.39 32.69
N ILE A 172 -26.88 -22.56 33.69
CA ILE A 172 -26.86 -22.91 35.11
C ILE A 172 -28.10 -22.33 35.81
N VAL A 173 -29.30 -22.75 35.40
CA VAL A 173 -30.49 -22.83 36.27
C VAL A 173 -31.35 -24.00 35.82
#